data_AF-A0A1Q7TNV2-F1
#
_entry.id   AF-A0A1Q7TNV2-F1
#
_cell.length_a   1.000
_cell.length_b   1.000
_cell.length_c   1.000
_cell.angle_alpha   90.00
_cell.angle_beta   90.00
_cell.angle_gamma   90.00
#
_symmetry.space_group_name_H-M   'P 1'
#
loop_
_entity.id
_entity.type
_entity.pdbx_description
1 polymer ?
#
loop_
_entity_poly.entity_id
_entity_poly.type
_entity_poly.pdbx_seq_one_letter_code
_entity_poly.pdbx_strand_id
1 'polypeptide(L)'
;MTRLIEVPTQFDDRSFDQFAAAYAQAADGGDERLLFDAHAAEWASPYGLVGLLAAGEAATRKGERPLLTAPANPDVVSYWARAGFFREAADLFEVHGKVPKAKVATESEVLLPVTPVRAAEDVHAVVSTIQQRASAILSSELGLDPKATMGFAMALSESCQNIVEHAGTGGWVAVQAYNWRRKLARRVVVIAVADAGVGFRHSLEPTQAKRFGERWGDAAALEAALIQGVSRFRDPGRGQGLAGIRRYLARWEGKVAIRSGTARIAIVPRWDDDVPLKEGLPAFPGSQVLLIIPEQVSEKAGGSSKQ
;
A
#
# COMPACT_ATOMS: atom_id res chain seq x y z
N MET A 1 -21.60 20.96 10.62
CA MET A 1 -21.15 21.13 9.22
C MET A 1 -20.14 20.03 8.92
N THR A 2 -20.04 19.59 7.68
CA THR A 2 -19.14 18.50 7.27
C THR A 2 -18.16 19.00 6.22
N ARG A 3 -16.91 18.56 6.31
CA ARG A 3 -15.89 18.88 5.31
C ARG A 3 -15.69 17.75 4.35
N LEU A 4 -15.73 18.09 3.08
CA LEU A 4 -15.61 17.14 2.01
C LEU A 4 -14.14 16.79 1.74
N ILE A 5 -13.85 15.51 1.62
CA ILE A 5 -12.60 14.96 1.11
C ILE A 5 -12.99 14.09 -0.08
N GLU A 6 -12.73 14.58 -1.29
CA GLU A 6 -13.02 13.84 -2.51
C GLU A 6 -12.09 12.62 -2.62
N VAL A 7 -12.68 11.43 -2.80
CA VAL A 7 -11.93 10.24 -3.19
C VAL A 7 -11.81 10.26 -4.73
N PRO A 8 -10.60 10.16 -5.30
CA PRO A 8 -10.42 10.22 -6.75
C PRO A 8 -11.22 9.16 -7.50
N THR A 9 -11.68 9.52 -8.71
CA THR A 9 -12.42 8.59 -9.60
C THR A 9 -11.64 7.32 -9.91
N GLN A 10 -10.33 7.45 -10.17
CA GLN A 10 -9.39 6.35 -10.30
C GLN A 10 -8.43 6.43 -9.11
N PHE A 11 -8.68 5.65 -8.06
CA PHE A 11 -7.95 5.82 -6.81
C PHE A 11 -6.76 4.85 -6.71
N ASP A 12 -5.58 5.33 -7.04
CA ASP A 12 -4.34 4.54 -7.14
C ASP A 12 -3.10 5.31 -6.66
N ASP A 13 -1.90 4.80 -6.94
CA ASP A 13 -0.65 5.44 -6.52
C ASP A 13 -0.37 6.78 -7.19
N ARG A 14 -1.04 7.09 -8.32
CA ARG A 14 -0.87 8.34 -9.05
C ARG A 14 -1.81 9.43 -8.58
N SER A 15 -3.05 9.08 -8.27
CA SER A 15 -4.03 10.01 -7.71
C SER A 15 -3.95 10.14 -6.18
N PHE A 16 -3.14 9.32 -5.50
CA PHE A 16 -3.02 9.36 -4.05
C PHE A 16 -2.61 10.74 -3.51
N ASP A 17 -1.70 11.45 -4.19
CA ASP A 17 -1.25 12.78 -3.75
C ASP A 17 -2.40 13.82 -3.82
N GLN A 18 -3.35 13.67 -4.75
CA GLN A 18 -4.56 14.50 -4.82
C GLN A 18 -5.46 14.25 -3.60
N PHE A 19 -5.69 12.97 -3.28
CA PHE A 19 -6.44 12.58 -2.08
C PHE A 19 -5.77 13.11 -0.80
N ALA A 20 -4.45 12.96 -0.69
CA ALA A 20 -3.68 13.46 0.44
C ALA A 20 -3.76 14.98 0.58
N ALA A 21 -3.78 15.73 -0.52
CA ALA A 21 -3.99 17.18 -0.51
C ALA A 21 -5.37 17.55 0.06
N ALA A 22 -6.43 16.90 -0.43
CA ALA A 22 -7.79 17.13 0.07
C ALA A 22 -7.91 16.78 1.56
N TYR A 23 -7.33 15.65 1.98
CA TYR A 23 -7.29 15.24 3.38
C TYR A 23 -6.57 16.28 4.27
N ALA A 24 -5.36 16.71 3.89
CA ALA A 24 -4.58 17.67 4.65
C ALA A 24 -5.34 19.00 4.83
N GLN A 25 -5.91 19.53 3.74
CA GLN A 25 -6.70 20.76 3.78
C GLN A 25 -7.93 20.65 4.68
N ALA A 26 -8.66 19.53 4.59
CA ALA A 26 -9.85 19.32 5.40
C ALA A 26 -9.52 19.15 6.90
N ALA A 27 -8.47 18.37 7.19
CA ALA A 27 -8.02 18.05 8.55
C ALA A 27 -7.43 19.25 9.31
N ASP A 28 -6.92 20.27 8.61
CA ASP A 28 -6.27 21.43 9.24
C ASP A 28 -7.25 22.50 9.74
N GLY A 29 -8.48 22.57 9.22
CA GLY A 29 -9.32 23.73 9.54
C GLY A 29 -10.34 23.55 10.67
N GLY A 30 -10.25 22.54 11.53
CA GLY A 30 -10.97 22.52 12.82
C GLY A 30 -11.87 21.30 13.07
N ASP A 31 -12.78 21.43 14.05
CA ASP A 31 -13.54 20.31 14.66
C ASP A 31 -14.75 19.82 13.83
N GLU A 32 -14.84 20.20 12.55
CA GLU A 32 -15.93 19.73 11.70
C GLU A 32 -15.74 18.26 11.30
N ARG A 33 -16.84 17.52 11.31
CA ARG A 33 -16.84 16.11 10.92
C ARG A 33 -16.43 15.94 9.45
N LEU A 34 -15.50 15.04 9.18
CA LEU A 34 -15.02 14.78 7.83
C LEU A 34 -15.97 13.84 7.07
N LEU A 35 -16.18 14.13 5.79
CA LEU A 35 -16.91 13.30 4.83
C LEU A 35 -15.97 12.90 3.70
N PHE A 36 -15.65 11.62 3.64
CA PHE A 36 -14.91 11.02 2.54
C PHE A 36 -15.91 10.65 1.45
N ASP A 37 -15.86 11.33 0.31
CA ASP A 37 -16.83 11.12 -0.76
C ASP A 37 -16.25 10.22 -1.85
N ALA A 38 -16.64 8.95 -1.84
CA ALA A 38 -16.32 7.98 -2.87
C ALA A 38 -17.43 7.80 -3.91
N HIS A 39 -18.48 8.62 -3.91
CA HIS A 39 -19.62 8.47 -4.82
C HIS A 39 -19.18 8.43 -6.29
N ALA A 40 -18.23 9.27 -6.68
CA ALA A 40 -17.67 9.35 -8.03
C ALA A 40 -16.53 8.35 -8.32
N ALA A 41 -16.20 7.46 -7.37
CA ALA A 41 -15.15 6.46 -7.57
C ALA A 41 -15.61 5.40 -8.59
N GLU A 42 -14.82 5.24 -9.65
CA GLU A 42 -15.01 4.22 -10.69
C GLU A 42 -14.07 3.02 -10.50
N TRP A 43 -12.97 3.21 -9.78
CA TRP A 43 -12.04 2.14 -9.45
C TRP A 43 -11.13 2.54 -8.28
N ALA A 44 -10.68 1.56 -7.50
CA ALA A 44 -9.63 1.77 -6.49
C ALA A 44 -8.65 0.60 -6.48
N SER A 45 -7.36 0.91 -6.49
CA SER A 45 -6.31 -0.07 -6.28
C SER A 45 -6.24 -0.49 -4.81
N PRO A 46 -5.54 -1.60 -4.48
CA PRO A 46 -5.21 -1.94 -3.09
C PRO A 46 -4.61 -0.77 -2.31
N TYR A 47 -3.76 0.03 -2.97
CA TYR A 47 -3.08 1.18 -2.37
C TYR A 47 -4.05 2.29 -1.96
N GLY A 48 -5.01 2.62 -2.84
CA GLY A 48 -6.07 3.57 -2.51
C GLY A 48 -6.94 3.09 -1.34
N LEU A 49 -7.35 1.81 -1.37
CA LEU A 49 -8.20 1.23 -0.33
C LEU A 49 -7.55 1.25 1.06
N VAL A 50 -6.30 0.78 1.19
CA VAL A 50 -5.60 0.79 2.49
C VAL A 50 -5.25 2.20 2.95
N GLY A 51 -4.95 3.11 2.02
CA GLY A 51 -4.70 4.51 2.34
C GLY A 51 -5.95 5.25 2.81
N LEU A 52 -7.14 4.92 2.28
CA LEU A 52 -8.41 5.44 2.79
C LEU A 52 -8.67 5.02 4.23
N LEU A 53 -8.38 3.76 4.58
CA LEU A 53 -8.47 3.28 5.96
C LEU A 53 -7.50 4.02 6.88
N ALA A 54 -6.26 4.26 6.43
CA ALA A 54 -5.29 5.05 7.19
C ALA A 54 -5.78 6.49 7.44
N ALA A 55 -6.40 7.13 6.45
CA ALA A 55 -7.00 8.45 6.62
C ALA A 55 -8.17 8.43 7.61
N GLY A 56 -9.04 7.42 7.54
CA GLY A 56 -10.17 7.22 8.45
C GLY A 56 -9.74 7.00 9.89
N GLU A 57 -8.72 6.18 10.10
CA GLU A 57 -8.14 5.93 11.43
C GLU A 57 -7.52 7.21 12.01
N ALA A 58 -6.74 7.94 11.21
CA ALA A 58 -6.16 9.21 11.64
C ALA A 58 -7.23 10.27 11.96
N ALA A 59 -8.30 10.34 11.16
CA ALA A 59 -9.44 11.22 11.43
C ALA A 59 -10.16 10.84 12.74
N THR A 60 -10.41 9.55 12.95
CA THR A 60 -11.10 9.03 14.15
C THR A 60 -10.33 9.35 15.44
N ARG A 61 -8.99 9.39 15.39
CA ARG A 61 -8.19 9.77 16.57
C ARG A 61 -8.22 11.26 16.89
N LYS A 62 -8.54 12.10 15.91
CA LYS A 62 -8.59 13.56 16.06
C LYS A 62 -9.96 14.06 16.49
N GLY A 63 -11.02 13.26 16.38
CA GLY A 63 -12.37 13.70 16.71
C GLY A 63 -13.44 12.65 16.47
N GLU A 64 -14.59 13.09 15.97
CA GLU A 64 -15.69 12.19 15.68
C GLU A 64 -15.39 11.24 14.51
N ARG A 65 -16.02 10.07 14.56
CA ARG A 65 -15.94 9.06 13.50
C ARG A 65 -16.36 9.67 12.15
N PRO A 66 -15.50 9.69 11.11
CA PRO A 66 -15.82 10.30 9.83
C PRO A 66 -16.96 9.60 9.09
N LEU A 67 -17.58 10.31 8.15
CA LEU A 67 -18.54 9.77 7.20
C LEU A 67 -17.81 9.24 5.96
N LEU A 68 -18.35 8.20 5.33
CA LEU A 68 -17.88 7.70 4.04
C LEU A 68 -19.07 7.43 3.13
N THR A 69 -19.14 8.04 1.95
CA THR A 69 -20.09 7.60 0.91
C THR A 69 -19.54 6.35 0.23
N ALA A 70 -20.41 5.39 -0.10
CA ALA A 70 -20.06 4.29 -0.98
C ALA A 70 -20.06 4.77 -2.46
N PRO A 71 -19.27 4.14 -3.34
CA PRO A 71 -19.34 4.39 -4.78
C PRO A 71 -20.76 4.27 -5.34
N ALA A 72 -21.10 5.11 -6.32
CA ALA A 72 -22.42 5.04 -6.98
C ALA A 72 -22.54 3.81 -7.89
N ASN A 73 -21.42 3.38 -8.48
CA ASN A 73 -21.38 2.27 -9.41
C ASN A 73 -21.46 0.91 -8.66
N PRO A 74 -22.51 0.10 -8.87
CA PRO A 74 -22.70 -1.18 -8.15
C PRO A 74 -21.55 -2.18 -8.32
N ASP A 75 -20.87 -2.19 -9.47
CA ASP A 75 -19.73 -3.08 -9.71
C ASP A 75 -18.53 -2.69 -8.84
N VAL A 76 -18.32 -1.39 -8.66
CA VAL A 76 -17.24 -0.84 -7.82
C VAL A 76 -17.51 -1.13 -6.36
N VAL A 77 -18.75 -0.91 -5.89
CA VAL A 77 -19.15 -1.25 -4.52
C VAL A 77 -18.99 -2.76 -4.28
N SER A 78 -19.43 -3.59 -5.23
CA SER A 78 -19.29 -5.05 -5.14
C SER A 78 -17.83 -5.48 -5.11
N TYR A 79 -16.96 -4.83 -5.88
CA TYR A 79 -15.52 -5.03 -5.83
C TYR A 79 -14.92 -4.61 -4.48
N TRP A 80 -15.23 -3.43 -3.94
CA TRP A 80 -14.74 -2.98 -2.63
C TRP A 80 -15.17 -3.95 -1.50
N ALA A 81 -16.39 -4.48 -1.58
CA ALA A 81 -16.87 -5.51 -0.65
C ALA A 81 -16.06 -6.81 -0.77
N ARG A 82 -15.81 -7.31 -1.98
CA ARG A 82 -14.98 -8.52 -2.21
C ARG A 82 -13.51 -8.30 -1.82
N ALA A 83 -13.00 -7.09 -2.02
CA ALA A 83 -11.67 -6.69 -1.61
C ALA A 83 -11.56 -6.60 -0.08
N GLY A 84 -12.65 -6.70 0.68
CA GLY A 84 -12.65 -6.66 2.15
C GLY A 84 -12.65 -5.26 2.75
N PHE A 85 -12.69 -4.20 1.93
CA PHE A 85 -12.59 -2.82 2.42
C PHE A 85 -13.72 -2.46 3.39
N PHE A 86 -14.98 -2.72 3.03
CA PHE A 86 -16.11 -2.31 3.87
C PHE A 86 -16.16 -3.00 5.24
N ARG A 87 -15.57 -4.19 5.36
CA ARG A 87 -15.45 -4.89 6.64
C ARG A 87 -14.58 -4.08 7.60
N GLU A 88 -13.44 -3.59 7.12
CA GLU A 88 -12.51 -2.80 7.94
C GLU A 88 -12.99 -1.35 8.10
N ALA A 89 -13.63 -0.78 7.08
CA ALA A 89 -14.19 0.56 7.13
C ALA A 89 -15.35 0.67 8.12
N ALA A 90 -16.05 -0.44 8.42
CA ALA A 90 -17.19 -0.48 9.33
C ALA A 90 -16.84 -0.23 10.81
N ASP A 91 -15.56 -0.11 11.17
CA ASP A 91 -15.13 0.37 12.49
C ASP A 91 -14.63 1.82 12.46
N LEU A 92 -14.21 2.32 11.29
CA LEU A 92 -13.59 3.63 11.11
C LEU A 92 -14.55 4.71 10.57
N PHE A 93 -15.56 4.33 9.81
CA PHE A 93 -16.44 5.26 9.10
C PHE A 93 -17.90 4.97 9.35
N GLU A 94 -18.72 5.99 9.51
CA GLU A 94 -20.16 5.83 9.31
C GLU A 94 -20.41 5.78 7.78
N VAL A 95 -20.64 4.58 7.26
CA VAL A 95 -20.75 4.34 5.82
C VAL A 95 -22.17 4.64 5.33
N HIS A 96 -22.29 5.52 4.35
CA HIS A 96 -23.52 5.96 3.73
C HIS A 96 -23.66 5.35 2.33
N GLY A 97 -24.77 4.66 2.09
CA GLY A 97 -25.06 3.97 0.83
C GLY A 97 -25.35 2.48 1.01
N LYS A 98 -25.75 1.81 -0.07
CA LYS A 98 -26.05 0.37 -0.03
C LYS A 98 -24.78 -0.44 -0.21
N VAL A 99 -24.22 -0.94 0.90
CA VAL A 99 -23.11 -1.89 0.88
C VAL A 99 -23.65 -3.33 0.79
N PRO A 100 -23.28 -4.11 -0.25
CA PRO A 100 -23.67 -5.51 -0.34
C PRO A 100 -23.12 -6.31 0.84
N LYS A 101 -23.91 -7.28 1.33
CA LYS A 101 -23.34 -8.32 2.21
C LYS A 101 -22.30 -9.10 1.41
N ALA A 102 -21.08 -9.20 1.93
CA ALA A 102 -20.00 -9.91 1.25
C ALA A 102 -20.43 -11.36 0.98
N LYS A 103 -20.58 -11.74 -0.29
CA LYS A 103 -20.62 -13.15 -0.69
C LYS A 103 -19.20 -13.69 -0.64
N VAL A 104 -19.03 -14.96 -0.24
CA VAL A 104 -17.76 -15.67 -0.37
C VAL A 104 -17.34 -15.58 -1.85
N ALA A 105 -16.21 -14.92 -2.11
CA ALA A 105 -15.79 -14.59 -3.46
C ALA A 105 -15.54 -15.88 -4.27
N THR A 106 -16.13 -15.97 -5.45
CA THR A 106 -15.57 -16.82 -6.51
C THR A 106 -14.23 -16.21 -6.93
N GLU A 107 -13.22 -17.06 -6.87
CA GLU A 107 -11.79 -16.81 -6.95
C GLU A 107 -11.34 -16.23 -8.31
N SER A 108 -10.48 -15.19 -8.31
CA SER A 108 -9.29 -15.14 -9.18
C SER A 108 -8.40 -13.90 -8.93
N GLU A 109 -8.96 -12.71 -8.69
CA GLU A 109 -8.14 -11.46 -8.65
C GLU A 109 -7.66 -11.03 -7.25
N VAL A 110 -8.36 -11.44 -6.19
CA VAL A 110 -8.03 -11.05 -4.80
C VAL A 110 -7.22 -12.16 -4.12
N LEU A 111 -5.91 -11.93 -4.02
CA LEU A 111 -4.97 -12.84 -3.35
C LEU A 111 -5.12 -12.77 -1.84
N LEU A 112 -5.15 -11.55 -1.32
CA LEU A 112 -5.38 -11.25 0.09
C LEU A 112 -6.36 -10.07 0.14
N PRO A 113 -7.59 -10.28 0.63
CA PRO A 113 -8.47 -9.16 0.96
C PRO A 113 -7.76 -8.20 1.92
N VAL A 114 -8.24 -6.96 2.02
CA VAL A 114 -7.78 -6.02 3.03
C VAL A 114 -7.83 -6.70 4.39
N THR A 115 -6.66 -6.88 4.98
CA THR A 115 -6.43 -7.62 6.21
C THR A 115 -5.75 -6.68 7.22
N PRO A 116 -6.27 -6.55 8.45
CA PRO A 116 -5.63 -5.75 9.47
C PRO A 116 -4.34 -6.42 9.95
N VAL A 117 -3.35 -5.60 10.28
CA VAL A 117 -2.11 -5.99 10.95
C VAL A 117 -2.02 -5.17 12.22
N ARG A 118 -2.06 -5.83 13.38
CA ARG A 118 -2.09 -5.21 14.71
C ARG A 118 -0.98 -5.76 15.61
N ALA A 119 -0.64 -7.03 15.45
CA ALA A 119 0.39 -7.72 16.21
C ALA A 119 1.22 -8.67 15.33
N ALA A 120 2.29 -9.24 15.89
CA ALA A 120 3.20 -10.12 15.16
C ALA A 120 2.50 -11.41 14.68
N GLU A 121 1.50 -11.90 15.42
CA GLU A 121 0.71 -13.08 15.07
C GLU A 121 -0.07 -12.87 13.77
N ASP A 122 -0.55 -11.63 13.52
CA ASP A 122 -1.25 -11.29 12.27
C ASP A 122 -0.34 -11.40 11.06
N VAL A 123 0.95 -11.06 11.23
CA VAL A 123 1.96 -11.18 10.16
C VAL A 123 2.11 -12.63 9.73
N HIS A 124 2.18 -13.55 10.69
CA HIS A 124 2.24 -14.99 10.41
C HIS A 124 0.99 -15.49 9.68
N ALA A 125 -0.20 -15.04 10.09
CA ALA A 125 -1.46 -15.40 9.43
C ALA A 125 -1.54 -14.88 7.98
N VAL A 126 -1.10 -13.64 7.75
CA VAL A 126 -1.01 -13.01 6.43
C VAL A 126 -0.06 -13.79 5.51
N VAL A 127 1.14 -14.11 6.00
CA VAL A 127 2.14 -14.87 5.24
C VAL A 127 1.63 -16.28 4.91
N SER A 128 1.01 -16.96 5.87
CA SER A 128 0.45 -18.31 5.67
C SER A 128 -0.64 -18.31 4.61
N THR A 129 -1.57 -17.34 4.68
CA THR A 129 -2.67 -17.19 3.70
C THR A 129 -2.12 -16.97 2.29
N ILE A 130 -1.12 -16.09 2.16
CA ILE A 130 -0.48 -15.84 0.88
C ILE A 130 0.28 -17.06 0.39
N GLN A 131 1.05 -17.77 1.20
CA GLN A 131 1.78 -18.96 0.73
C GLN A 131 0.83 -20.05 0.19
N GLN A 132 -0.33 -20.24 0.84
CA GLN A 132 -1.36 -21.16 0.38
C GLN A 132 -1.98 -20.74 -0.96
N ARG A 133 -2.28 -19.44 -1.14
CA ARG A 133 -2.94 -18.92 -2.36
C ARG A 133 -1.98 -18.62 -3.51
N ALA A 134 -0.78 -18.16 -3.18
CA ALA A 134 0.28 -17.77 -4.11
C ALA A 134 0.84 -18.96 -4.89
N SER A 135 0.87 -20.16 -4.30
CA SER A 135 1.28 -21.37 -5.02
C SER A 135 0.40 -21.64 -6.25
N ALA A 136 -0.91 -21.35 -6.15
CA ALA A 136 -1.82 -21.45 -7.27
C ALA A 136 -1.67 -20.28 -8.26
N ILE A 137 -1.54 -19.04 -7.79
CA ILE A 137 -1.64 -17.85 -8.66
C ILE A 137 -0.29 -17.36 -9.20
N LEU A 138 0.77 -17.34 -8.39
CA LEU A 138 2.10 -16.91 -8.87
C LEU A 138 2.65 -17.87 -9.93
N SER A 139 2.39 -19.18 -9.79
CA SER A 139 2.82 -20.18 -10.77
C SER A 139 1.95 -20.21 -12.02
N SER A 140 0.62 -20.10 -11.90
CA SER A 140 -0.30 -20.24 -13.06
C SER A 140 -0.57 -18.93 -13.80
N GLU A 141 -0.54 -17.79 -13.11
CA GLU A 141 -0.95 -16.50 -13.70
C GLU A 141 0.19 -15.54 -14.02
N LEU A 142 1.35 -15.68 -13.38
CA LEU A 142 2.50 -14.78 -13.57
C LEU A 142 3.75 -15.50 -14.11
N GLY A 143 3.70 -16.84 -14.20
CA GLY A 143 4.83 -17.66 -14.62
C GLY A 143 6.04 -17.60 -13.68
N LEU A 144 5.84 -17.31 -12.38
CA LEU A 144 6.93 -17.14 -11.43
C LEU A 144 7.36 -18.49 -10.83
N ASP A 145 8.68 -18.73 -10.78
CA ASP A 145 9.32 -19.88 -10.09
C ASP A 145 8.96 -19.87 -8.59
N PRO A 146 8.75 -21.03 -7.92
CA PRO A 146 8.65 -21.15 -6.46
C PRO A 146 9.63 -20.29 -5.63
N LYS A 147 10.86 -20.06 -6.10
CA LYS A 147 11.83 -19.15 -5.45
C LYS A 147 11.34 -17.68 -5.41
N ALA A 148 10.54 -17.28 -6.38
CA ALA A 148 9.86 -15.97 -6.41
C ALA A 148 8.84 -15.87 -5.27
N THR A 149 8.01 -16.92 -5.10
CA THR A 149 6.98 -16.99 -4.06
C THR A 149 7.56 -16.80 -2.65
N MET A 150 8.77 -17.31 -2.40
CA MET A 150 9.45 -17.10 -1.11
C MET A 150 9.86 -15.64 -0.89
N GLY A 151 10.40 -14.97 -1.92
CA GLY A 151 10.74 -13.55 -1.82
C GLY A 151 9.51 -12.64 -1.73
N PHE A 152 8.39 -13.07 -2.31
CA PHE A 152 7.09 -12.42 -2.14
C PHE A 152 6.62 -12.45 -0.68
N ALA A 153 6.61 -13.63 -0.06
CA ALA A 153 6.24 -13.81 1.34
C ALA A 153 7.16 -13.01 2.28
N MET A 154 8.47 -12.97 1.97
CA MET A 154 9.42 -12.14 2.70
C MET A 154 9.06 -10.66 2.60
N ALA A 155 8.82 -10.13 1.40
CA ALA A 155 8.51 -8.71 1.24
C ALA A 155 7.22 -8.29 1.95
N LEU A 156 6.22 -9.17 1.95
CA LEU A 156 4.99 -9.00 2.71
C LEU A 156 5.25 -8.99 4.22
N SER A 157 6.00 -9.99 4.72
CA SER A 157 6.35 -10.10 6.14
C SER A 157 7.10 -8.87 6.63
N GLU A 158 8.12 -8.42 5.91
CA GLU A 158 8.93 -7.25 6.27
C GLU A 158 8.10 -5.96 6.25
N SER A 159 7.21 -5.80 5.26
CA SER A 159 6.35 -4.61 5.18
C SER A 159 5.32 -4.58 6.31
N CYS A 160 4.73 -5.72 6.67
CA CYS A 160 3.78 -5.83 7.78
C CYS A 160 4.46 -5.70 9.15
N GLN A 161 5.66 -6.27 9.32
CA GLN A 161 6.43 -6.17 10.56
C GLN A 161 6.79 -4.71 10.88
N ASN A 162 7.07 -3.90 9.86
CA ASN A 162 7.28 -2.46 10.05
C ASN A 162 6.10 -1.76 10.70
N ILE A 163 4.85 -2.19 10.45
CA ILE A 163 3.68 -1.63 11.13
C ILE A 163 3.80 -1.92 12.64
N VAL A 164 3.91 -3.21 12.99
CA VAL A 164 3.92 -3.69 14.37
C VAL A 164 5.06 -3.05 15.18
N GLU A 165 6.23 -2.91 14.56
CA GLU A 165 7.43 -2.43 15.24
C GLU A 165 7.55 -0.90 15.31
N HIS A 166 6.97 -0.19 14.34
CA HIS A 166 7.33 1.22 14.12
C HIS A 166 6.15 2.18 13.99
N ALA A 167 4.97 1.73 13.55
CA ALA A 167 3.84 2.64 13.35
C ALA A 167 3.36 3.25 14.69
N GLY A 168 3.47 2.50 15.78
CA GLY A 168 2.83 2.83 17.06
C GLY A 168 1.31 2.62 17.03
N THR A 169 0.82 1.95 15.98
CA THR A 169 -0.58 1.74 15.65
C THR A 169 -0.75 0.44 14.87
N GLY A 170 -1.99 0.09 14.52
CA GLY A 170 -2.26 -0.89 13.47
C GLY A 170 -2.05 -0.32 12.06
N GLY A 171 -2.16 -1.22 11.07
CA GLY A 171 -2.28 -0.87 9.65
C GLY A 171 -2.96 -1.97 8.85
N TRP A 172 -3.00 -1.86 7.53
CA TRP A 172 -3.65 -2.83 6.67
C TRP A 172 -2.73 -3.28 5.58
N VAL A 173 -2.94 -4.51 5.12
CA VAL A 173 -2.30 -5.08 3.95
C VAL A 173 -3.35 -5.64 3.01
N ALA A 174 -3.14 -5.44 1.72
CA ALA A 174 -3.96 -6.00 0.66
C ALA A 174 -3.07 -6.47 -0.49
N VAL A 175 -3.44 -7.59 -1.10
CA VAL A 175 -2.73 -8.15 -2.25
C VAL A 175 -3.72 -8.52 -3.33
N GLN A 176 -3.50 -8.00 -4.53
CA GLN A 176 -4.34 -8.30 -5.69
C GLN A 176 -3.50 -8.56 -6.94
N ALA A 177 -4.04 -9.41 -7.82
CA ALA A 177 -3.50 -9.69 -9.15
C ALA A 177 -4.51 -9.22 -10.20
N TYR A 178 -4.08 -8.41 -11.16
CA TYR A 178 -4.95 -7.97 -12.26
C TYR A 178 -4.14 -7.63 -13.53
N ASN A 179 -4.83 -7.59 -14.68
CA ASN A 179 -4.21 -7.21 -15.94
C ASN A 179 -4.11 -5.68 -16.06
N TRP A 180 -2.89 -5.16 -16.07
CA TRP A 180 -2.65 -3.72 -16.18
C TRP A 180 -2.61 -3.26 -17.65
N ARG A 181 -3.76 -3.36 -18.31
CA ARG A 181 -3.90 -3.12 -19.75
C ARG A 181 -3.37 -1.77 -20.23
N ARG A 182 -3.63 -0.69 -19.49
CA ARG A 182 -3.30 0.68 -19.91
C ARG A 182 -1.81 1.04 -19.83
N LYS A 183 -1.03 0.36 -18.97
CA LYS A 183 0.38 0.73 -18.72
C LYS A 183 1.36 -0.33 -19.22
N LEU A 184 1.03 -1.60 -18.98
CA LEU A 184 1.95 -2.71 -19.14
C LEU A 184 1.45 -3.80 -20.10
N ALA A 185 0.14 -3.84 -20.37
CA ALA A 185 -0.50 -4.89 -21.17
C ALA A 185 -0.21 -6.33 -20.70
N ARG A 186 0.18 -6.49 -19.43
CA ARG A 186 0.47 -7.77 -18.76
C ARG A 186 -0.13 -7.79 -17.36
N ARG A 187 -0.21 -8.98 -16.75
CA ARG A 187 -0.64 -9.12 -15.36
C ARG A 187 0.37 -8.51 -14.41
N VAL A 188 -0.11 -7.98 -13.30
CA VAL A 188 0.72 -7.51 -12.19
C VAL A 188 0.15 -8.00 -10.88
N VAL A 189 1.02 -8.23 -9.91
CA VAL A 189 0.64 -8.31 -8.50
C VAL A 189 0.98 -7.02 -7.82
N VAL A 190 0.00 -6.49 -7.10
CA VAL A 190 0.13 -5.30 -6.27
C VAL A 190 -0.01 -5.71 -4.81
N ILE A 191 1.01 -5.39 -4.02
CA ILE A 191 0.99 -5.43 -2.56
C ILE A 191 0.90 -3.98 -2.08
N ALA A 192 -0.11 -3.69 -1.29
CA ALA A 192 -0.24 -2.40 -0.63
C ALA A 192 -0.28 -2.59 0.88
N VAL A 193 0.51 -1.79 1.59
CA VAL A 193 0.56 -1.75 3.04
C VAL A 193 0.41 -0.29 3.47
N ALA A 194 -0.46 -0.01 4.43
CA ALA A 194 -0.58 1.34 4.99
C ALA A 194 -0.89 1.32 6.48
N ASP A 195 -0.36 2.30 7.21
CA ASP A 195 -0.67 2.59 8.60
C ASP A 195 -1.00 4.07 8.79
N ALA A 196 -1.63 4.40 9.92
CA ALA A 196 -1.90 5.77 10.37
C ALA A 196 -0.97 6.19 11.53
N GLY A 197 0.25 5.67 11.52
CA GLY A 197 1.23 5.81 12.58
C GLY A 197 2.09 7.07 12.50
N VAL A 198 3.23 7.01 13.20
CA VAL A 198 4.17 8.13 13.34
C VAL A 198 5.01 8.42 12.09
N GLY A 199 5.08 7.47 11.16
CA GLY A 199 5.86 7.57 9.92
C GLY A 199 7.37 7.38 10.11
N PHE A 200 8.09 7.38 8.98
CA PHE A 200 9.53 7.02 8.95
C PHE A 200 10.41 8.05 9.67
N ARG A 201 10.14 9.35 9.50
CA ARG A 201 10.91 10.42 10.14
C ARG A 201 10.90 10.28 11.66
N HIS A 202 9.71 10.29 12.28
CA HIS A 202 9.60 10.20 13.74
C HIS A 202 10.04 8.83 14.27
N SER A 203 9.86 7.75 13.50
CA SER A 203 10.37 6.42 13.89
C SER A 203 11.90 6.42 14.02
N LEU A 204 12.61 6.99 13.05
CA LEU A 204 14.08 6.98 12.97
C LEU A 204 14.76 8.12 13.72
N GLU A 205 14.04 9.22 14.00
CA GLU A 205 14.54 10.43 14.64
C GLU A 205 15.39 10.20 15.89
N PRO A 206 15.00 9.32 16.86
CA PRO A 206 15.81 9.09 18.06
C PRO A 206 17.22 8.58 17.78
N THR A 207 17.44 7.92 16.64
CA THR A 207 18.73 7.30 16.30
C THR A 207 19.48 8.02 15.18
N GLN A 208 18.78 8.74 14.31
CA GLN A 208 19.36 9.30 13.09
C GLN A 208 19.44 10.82 13.08
N ALA A 209 18.58 11.55 13.79
CA ALA A 209 18.51 13.01 13.66
C ALA A 209 19.87 13.70 13.93
N LYS A 210 20.62 13.24 14.94
CA LYS A 210 21.97 13.76 15.23
C LYS A 210 22.98 13.56 14.10
N ARG A 211 22.85 12.47 13.34
CA ARG A 211 23.77 12.16 12.21
C ARG A 211 23.49 13.05 11.00
N PHE A 212 22.23 13.37 10.75
CA PHE A 212 21.81 14.15 9.59
C PHE A 212 21.74 15.66 9.86
N GLY A 213 21.62 16.07 11.13
CA GLY A 213 21.57 17.46 11.55
C GLY A 213 20.40 18.20 10.89
N GLU A 214 20.67 19.39 10.36
CA GLU A 214 19.68 20.24 9.67
C GLU A 214 19.04 19.59 8.44
N ARG A 215 19.68 18.56 7.87
CA ARG A 215 19.12 17.81 6.72
C ARG A 215 18.11 16.75 7.13
N TRP A 216 17.81 16.60 8.42
CA TRP A 216 16.84 15.63 8.88
C TRP A 216 15.41 16.05 8.52
N GLY A 217 14.74 15.24 7.71
CA GLY A 217 13.39 15.46 7.23
C GLY A 217 12.81 14.18 6.65
N ASP A 218 11.60 14.25 6.10
CA ASP A 218 10.88 13.07 5.61
C ASP A 218 11.62 12.37 4.48
N ALA A 219 12.15 13.13 3.52
CA ALA A 219 12.95 12.59 2.40
C ALA A 219 14.21 11.88 2.89
N ALA A 220 14.99 12.53 3.75
CA ALA A 220 16.22 11.95 4.31
C ALA A 220 15.93 10.69 5.14
N ALA A 221 14.81 10.64 5.88
CA ALA A 221 14.40 9.45 6.62
C ALA A 221 14.05 8.28 5.69
N LEU A 222 13.33 8.55 4.59
CA LEU A 222 13.00 7.56 3.58
C LEU A 222 14.25 7.03 2.86
N GLU A 223 15.19 7.90 2.51
CA GLU A 223 16.48 7.49 1.94
C GLU A 223 17.32 6.66 2.92
N ALA A 224 17.39 7.08 4.19
CA ALA A 224 18.09 6.32 5.22
C ALA A 224 17.51 4.90 5.37
N ALA A 225 16.18 4.76 5.35
CA ALA A 225 15.51 3.47 5.45
C ALA A 225 15.72 2.59 4.21
N LEU A 226 15.33 3.09 3.03
CA LEU A 226 15.27 2.27 1.81
C LEU A 226 16.62 2.11 1.11
N ILE A 227 17.47 3.15 1.14
CA ILE A 227 18.75 3.14 0.44
C ILE A 227 19.86 2.65 1.35
N GLN A 228 19.96 3.21 2.55
CA GLN A 228 21.05 2.93 3.50
C GLN A 228 20.77 1.73 4.43
N GLY A 229 19.54 1.20 4.44
CA GLY A 229 19.18 0.04 5.26
C GLY A 229 19.19 0.34 6.76
N VAL A 230 18.85 1.58 7.14
CA VAL A 230 18.85 2.01 8.54
C VAL A 230 17.54 1.59 9.23
N SER A 231 17.66 1.10 10.47
CA SER A 231 16.52 0.78 11.35
C SER A 231 16.62 1.52 12.67
N ARG A 232 15.47 1.72 13.35
CA ARG A 232 15.39 2.20 14.73
C ARG A 232 16.13 1.28 15.71
N PHE A 233 16.09 -0.03 15.47
CA PHE A 233 16.75 -1.02 16.32
C PHE A 233 18.15 -1.35 15.80
N ARG A 234 19.10 -1.54 16.72
CA ARG A 234 20.53 -1.73 16.40
C ARG A 234 21.00 -3.20 16.45
N ASP A 235 20.09 -4.15 16.56
CA ASP A 235 20.43 -5.58 16.67
C ASP A 235 21.03 -6.12 15.37
N PRO A 236 21.93 -7.12 15.43
CA PRO A 236 22.44 -7.81 14.25
C PRO A 236 21.29 -8.35 13.37
N GLY A 237 21.27 -7.97 12.09
CA GLY A 237 20.21 -8.35 11.13
C GLY A 237 19.09 -7.32 10.93
N ARG A 238 19.01 -6.28 11.77
CA ARG A 238 18.05 -5.17 11.57
C ARG A 238 18.41 -4.34 10.33
N GLY A 239 17.40 -3.71 9.72
CA GLY A 239 17.56 -2.91 8.50
C GLY A 239 17.78 -3.72 7.21
N GLN A 240 17.80 -5.05 7.29
CA GLN A 240 17.93 -5.92 6.14
C GLN A 240 16.62 -6.15 5.38
N GLY A 241 15.46 -5.89 6.01
CA GLY A 241 14.14 -6.11 5.43
C GLY A 241 13.92 -5.36 4.13
N LEU A 242 13.90 -4.02 4.19
CA LEU A 242 13.73 -3.17 2.99
C LEU A 242 14.85 -3.38 1.95
N ALA A 243 16.09 -3.63 2.41
CA ALA A 243 17.19 -3.97 1.51
C ALA A 243 16.95 -5.31 0.79
N GLY A 244 16.37 -6.29 1.49
CA GLY A 244 15.93 -7.57 0.96
C GLY A 244 14.81 -7.43 -0.07
N ILE A 245 13.78 -6.63 0.25
CA ILE A 245 12.70 -6.27 -0.69
C ILE A 245 13.27 -5.66 -1.97
N ARG A 246 14.17 -4.67 -1.83
CA ARG A 246 14.81 -4.01 -2.96
C ARG A 246 15.58 -5.00 -3.85
N ARG A 247 16.43 -5.84 -3.25
CA ARG A 247 17.19 -6.88 -3.97
C ARG A 247 16.26 -7.88 -4.66
N TYR A 248 15.16 -8.24 -4.02
CA TYR A 248 14.16 -9.13 -4.59
C TYR A 248 13.51 -8.48 -5.82
N LEU A 249 12.92 -7.29 -5.69
CA LEU A 249 12.20 -6.61 -6.77
C LEU A 249 13.10 -6.25 -7.95
N ALA A 250 14.37 -5.93 -7.71
CA ALA A 250 15.33 -5.67 -8.79
C ALA A 250 15.46 -6.86 -9.77
N ARG A 251 15.31 -8.10 -9.30
CA ARG A 251 15.35 -9.30 -10.15
C ARG A 251 14.10 -9.49 -11.01
N TRP A 252 12.99 -8.87 -10.65
CA TRP A 252 11.68 -9.05 -11.29
C TRP A 252 11.18 -7.80 -12.02
N GLU A 253 12.05 -6.82 -12.24
CA GLU A 253 11.68 -5.49 -12.73
C GLU A 253 10.53 -4.87 -11.90
N GLY A 254 10.48 -5.16 -10.61
CA GLY A 254 9.42 -4.72 -9.72
C GLY A 254 9.62 -3.27 -9.25
N LYS A 255 8.51 -2.61 -8.90
CA LYS A 255 8.50 -1.30 -8.26
C LYS A 255 8.37 -1.46 -6.75
N VAL A 256 9.13 -0.69 -5.98
CA VAL A 256 8.81 -0.36 -4.58
C VAL A 256 8.67 1.14 -4.48
N ALA A 257 7.59 1.61 -3.84
CA ALA A 257 7.41 2.99 -3.46
C ALA A 257 6.97 3.09 -2.00
N ILE A 258 7.55 4.04 -1.26
CA ILE A 258 7.23 4.31 0.14
C ILE A 258 6.94 5.80 0.26
N ARG A 259 5.74 6.13 0.73
CA ARG A 259 5.31 7.48 1.08
C ARG A 259 5.20 7.59 2.60
N SER A 260 5.70 8.69 3.16
CA SER A 260 5.53 9.01 4.58
C SER A 260 5.77 10.50 4.80
N GLY A 261 4.94 11.15 5.62
CA GLY A 261 5.02 12.60 5.82
C GLY A 261 4.77 13.37 4.52
N THR A 262 5.68 14.26 4.16
CA THR A 262 5.62 15.09 2.94
C THR A 262 6.54 14.59 1.82
N ALA A 263 6.97 13.33 1.85
CA ALA A 263 7.88 12.77 0.86
C ALA A 263 7.48 11.36 0.41
N ARG A 264 7.98 10.99 -0.76
CA ARG A 264 7.86 9.64 -1.32
C ARG A 264 9.15 9.25 -2.02
N ILE A 265 9.68 8.07 -1.69
CA ILE A 265 10.82 7.45 -2.37
C ILE A 265 10.36 6.23 -3.16
N ALA A 266 10.96 5.96 -4.30
CA ALA A 266 10.67 4.81 -5.12
C ALA A 266 11.92 4.25 -5.82
N ILE A 267 11.97 2.92 -5.96
CA ILE A 267 12.83 2.26 -6.94
C ILE A 267 11.96 2.04 -8.18
N VAL A 268 12.23 2.85 -9.21
CA VAL A 268 11.40 2.93 -10.41
C VAL A 268 11.96 2.00 -11.50
N PRO A 269 11.21 0.97 -11.92
CA PRO A 269 11.63 0.11 -13.03
C PRO A 269 11.44 0.81 -14.38
N ARG A 270 12.05 0.27 -15.44
CA ARG A 270 12.06 0.89 -16.79
C ARG A 270 10.68 1.11 -17.41
N TRP A 271 9.68 0.33 -16.99
CA TRP A 271 8.32 0.43 -17.51
C TRP A 271 7.47 1.49 -16.79
N ASP A 272 8.00 2.10 -15.73
CA ASP A 272 7.32 3.12 -14.95
C ASP A 272 8.02 4.48 -15.17
N ASP A 273 7.24 5.54 -15.36
CA ASP A 273 7.66 6.94 -15.55
C ASP A 273 7.62 7.75 -14.25
N ASP A 274 7.50 7.07 -13.10
CA ASP A 274 7.57 7.72 -11.80
C ASP A 274 8.97 8.29 -11.49
N VAL A 275 9.06 9.17 -10.49
CA VAL A 275 10.34 9.74 -10.05
C VAL A 275 10.89 9.03 -8.81
N PRO A 276 12.22 8.83 -8.68
CA PRO A 276 12.80 8.11 -7.54
C PRO A 276 12.59 8.78 -6.18
N LEU A 277 12.54 10.11 -6.13
CA LEU A 277 12.28 10.86 -4.91
C LEU A 277 11.41 12.06 -5.27
N LYS A 278 10.34 12.26 -4.49
CA LYS A 278 9.47 13.42 -4.58
C LYS A 278 9.27 14.01 -3.19
N GLU A 279 9.53 15.31 -3.06
CA GLU A 279 9.43 16.08 -1.83
C GLU A 279 8.33 17.14 -1.96
N GLY A 280 8.00 17.82 -0.85
CA GLY A 280 6.97 18.86 -0.84
C GLY A 280 5.56 18.32 -1.14
N LEU A 281 5.34 17.03 -0.89
CA LEU A 281 4.02 16.43 -1.02
C LEU A 281 3.11 16.90 0.11
N PRO A 282 1.78 16.90 -0.08
CA PRO A 282 0.84 17.12 1.01
C PRO A 282 1.15 16.20 2.18
N ALA A 283 1.02 16.66 3.43
CA ALA A 283 1.23 15.78 4.57
C ALA A 283 0.17 14.68 4.62
N PHE A 284 0.57 13.45 4.95
CA PHE A 284 -0.36 12.35 5.13
C PHE A 284 0.09 11.46 6.31
N PRO A 285 -0.85 10.95 7.14
CA PRO A 285 -0.51 10.17 8.33
C PRO A 285 0.23 8.86 7.99
N GLY A 286 1.10 8.42 8.90
CA GLY A 286 1.76 7.11 8.85
C GLY A 286 2.67 6.88 7.65
N SER A 287 2.67 5.65 7.17
CA SER A 287 3.41 5.23 5.99
C SER A 287 2.53 4.44 5.02
N GLN A 288 2.80 4.60 3.72
CA GLN A 288 2.12 3.87 2.65
C GLN A 288 3.17 3.24 1.74
N VAL A 289 3.21 1.91 1.73
CA VAL A 289 4.14 1.09 0.96
C VAL A 289 3.39 0.42 -0.20
N LEU A 290 3.96 0.53 -1.38
CA LEU A 290 3.47 -0.07 -2.62
C LEU A 290 4.57 -0.95 -3.21
N LEU A 291 4.25 -2.21 -3.46
CA LEU A 291 5.10 -3.13 -4.23
C LEU A 291 4.32 -3.59 -5.45
N ILE A 292 4.94 -3.50 -6.63
CA ILE A 292 4.35 -3.98 -7.89
C ILE A 292 5.32 -4.95 -8.54
N ILE A 293 4.81 -6.13 -8.88
CA ILE A 293 5.58 -7.19 -9.55
C ILE A 293 4.85 -7.53 -10.84
N PRO A 294 5.45 -7.25 -12.02
CA PRO A 294 4.86 -7.64 -13.28
C PRO A 294 5.05 -9.12 -13.60
N GLU A 295 4.12 -9.66 -14.38
CA GLU A 295 4.25 -10.94 -15.07
C GLU A 295 5.53 -10.97 -15.91
N GLN A 296 6.21 -12.12 -15.88
CA GLN A 296 7.40 -12.34 -16.70
C GLN A 296 6.98 -12.66 -18.13
N VAL A 297 7.45 -11.86 -19.07
CA VAL A 297 7.33 -12.20 -20.49
C VAL A 297 8.40 -13.25 -20.75
N SER A 298 8.01 -14.52 -20.85
CA SER A 298 8.92 -15.54 -21.37
C SER A 298 9.40 -15.07 -22.75
N GLU A 299 10.71 -14.84 -22.92
CA GLU A 299 11.31 -14.86 -24.24
C GLU A 299 11.06 -16.26 -24.81
N LYS A 300 9.99 -16.42 -25.60
CA LYS A 300 9.88 -17.60 -26.47
C LYS A 300 11.14 -17.56 -27.32
N ALA A 301 12.03 -18.53 -27.08
CA ALA A 301 13.21 -18.79 -27.89
C ALA A 301 12.84 -18.59 -29.36
N GLY A 302 13.39 -17.54 -29.96
CA GLY A 302 13.21 -17.26 -31.37
C GLY A 302 13.55 -18.51 -32.14
N GLY A 303 12.56 -19.03 -32.88
CA GLY A 303 12.69 -20.24 -33.65
C GLY A 303 13.92 -20.13 -34.55
N SER A 304 14.90 -21.00 -34.29
CA SER A 304 15.93 -21.31 -35.27
C SER A 304 15.31 -22.22 -36.32
N SER A 305 14.43 -21.67 -37.15
CA SER A 305 14.18 -22.17 -38.49
C SER A 305 15.19 -21.51 -39.41
N LYS A 306 16.40 -22.09 -39.47
CA LYS A 306 17.24 -21.96 -40.66
C LYS A 306 17.15 -23.27 -41.44
N GLN A 307 16.88 -23.05 -42.73
CA GLN A 307 16.77 -24.00 -43.84
C GLN A 307 17.96 -24.95 -43.91
#